data_AF-A0A6C1EBN3-F1
#
_entry.id   AF-A0A6C1EBN3-F1
#
_cell.length_a   1.000
_cell.length_b   1.000
_cell.length_c   1.000
_cell.angle_alpha   90.00
_cell.angle_beta   90.00
_cell.angle_gamma   90.00
#
_symmetry.space_group_name_H-M   'P 1'
#
loop_
_entity.id
_entity.type
_entity.pdbx_description
1 polymer ?
#
loop_
_entity_poly.entity_id
_entity_poly.type
_entity_poly.pdbx_seq_one_letter_code
_entity_poly.pdbx_strand_id
1 'polypeptide(L)'
;MASDQFSTFLGPENSRKNAEVLYKGVEAIKIAQSKKSKFVTALICWALYMVTKHKSSALGKIQTAQEVLLSATVTPAEMNGLDDKLGQIKPGFFADLLMMNSNPLENIEILDEPETNLLLVMKDGRIY
;
A
#
# COMPACT_ATOMS: atom_id res chain seq x y z
N MET A 1 -11.67 2.21 9.54
CA MET A 1 -12.18 2.27 10.93
C MET A 1 -13.24 3.34 11.17
N ALA A 2 -13.26 4.45 10.40
CA ALA A 2 -14.33 5.46 10.48
C ALA A 2 -15.56 5.15 9.60
N SER A 3 -15.54 4.05 8.85
CA SER A 3 -16.65 3.60 7.99
C SER A 3 -17.65 2.77 8.78
N ASP A 4 -18.90 2.73 8.31
CA ASP A 4 -20.02 2.01 8.92
C ASP A 4 -19.74 0.52 9.16
N GLN A 5 -18.83 -0.06 8.37
CA GLN A 5 -18.32 -1.42 8.50
C GLN A 5 -17.72 -1.74 9.89
N PHE A 6 -17.26 -0.72 10.64
CA PHE A 6 -16.66 -0.88 11.98
C PHE A 6 -17.50 -0.28 13.10
N SER A 7 -18.76 0.11 12.81
CA SER A 7 -19.67 0.75 13.76
C SER A 7 -19.93 -0.09 15.02
N THR A 8 -19.87 -1.42 14.91
CA THR A 8 -20.02 -2.36 16.04
C THR A 8 -18.73 -2.59 16.83
N PHE A 9 -17.57 -2.27 16.26
CA PHE A 9 -16.26 -2.47 16.89
C PHE A 9 -15.81 -1.25 17.71
N LEU A 10 -16.20 -0.05 17.31
CA LEU A 10 -15.79 1.20 17.95
C LEU A 10 -16.98 1.92 18.58
N GLY A 11 -16.86 2.27 19.86
CA GLY A 11 -17.81 3.17 20.51
C GLY A 11 -17.85 4.55 19.81
N PRO A 12 -18.95 5.31 19.99
CA PRO A 12 -19.21 6.54 19.23
C PRO A 12 -18.11 7.60 19.37
N GLU A 13 -17.51 7.72 20.56
CA GLU A 13 -16.40 8.64 20.79
C GLU A 13 -15.13 8.25 20.01
N ASN A 14 -14.80 6.96 19.99
CA ASN A 14 -13.62 6.44 19.30
C ASN A 14 -13.78 6.50 17.78
N SER A 15 -14.99 6.24 17.27
CA SER A 15 -15.31 6.41 15.85
C SER A 15 -15.12 7.85 15.40
N ARG A 16 -15.56 8.83 16.21
CA ARG A 16 -15.38 10.26 15.92
C ARG A 16 -13.90 10.64 15.85
N LYS A 17 -13.10 10.21 16.83
CA LYS A 17 -11.64 10.46 16.84
C LYS A 17 -10.95 9.81 15.65
N ASN A 18 -11.33 8.59 15.30
CA ASN A 18 -10.77 7.89 14.13
C ASN A 18 -11.14 8.57 12.81
N ALA A 19 -12.34 9.12 12.69
CA ALA A 19 -12.73 9.91 11.53
C ALA A 19 -11.86 11.16 11.39
N GLU A 20 -11.62 11.87 12.50
CA GLU A 20 -10.76 13.06 12.50
C GLU A 20 -9.33 12.73 12.04
N VAL A 21 -8.75 11.64 12.55
CA VAL A 21 -7.41 11.16 12.15
C VAL A 21 -7.38 10.78 10.67
N LEU A 22 -8.45 10.17 10.14
CA LEU A 22 -8.54 9.81 8.73
C LEU A 22 -8.49 11.04 7.83
N TYR A 23 -9.31 12.06 8.09
CA TYR A 23 -9.36 13.27 7.27
C TYR A 23 -8.03 14.05 7.32
N LYS A 24 -7.48 14.25 8.53
CA LYS A 24 -6.18 14.89 8.70
C LYS A 24 -5.04 14.08 8.05
N GLY A 25 -5.14 12.76 8.05
CA GLY A 25 -4.20 11.86 7.37
C GLY A 25 -4.16 12.09 5.86
N VAL A 26 -5.32 12.24 5.22
CA VAL A 26 -5.41 12.55 3.78
C VAL A 26 -4.78 13.91 3.45
N GLU A 27 -5.05 14.93 4.27
CA GLU A 27 -4.43 16.26 4.10
C GLU A 27 -2.92 16.22 4.30
N ALA A 28 -2.44 15.48 5.31
CA ALA A 28 -1.01 15.32 5.58
C ALA A 28 -0.27 14.69 4.38
N ILE A 29 -0.88 13.72 3.70
CA ILE A 29 -0.32 13.11 2.50
C ILE A 29 -0.14 14.16 1.39
N LYS A 30 -1.17 14.99 1.13
CA LYS A 30 -1.09 16.06 0.14
C LYS A 30 -0.01 17.10 0.47
N ILE A 31 0.11 17.47 1.74
CA ILE A 31 1.13 18.42 2.21
C ILE A 31 2.53 17.84 1.98
N ALA A 32 2.76 16.59 2.35
CA ALA A 32 4.06 15.96 2.19
C ALA A 32 4.41 15.72 0.70
N GLN A 33 3.43 15.44 -0.16
CA GLN A 33 3.62 15.41 -1.63
C GLN A 33 4.08 16.78 -2.16
N SER A 34 3.48 17.88 -1.70
CA SER A 34 3.90 19.23 -2.13
C SER A 34 5.36 19.55 -1.77
N LYS A 35 5.89 18.88 -0.74
CA LYS A 35 7.29 18.99 -0.30
C LYS A 35 8.22 17.93 -0.92
N LYS A 36 7.73 17.12 -1.89
CA LYS A 36 8.48 16.02 -2.53
C LYS A 36 9.13 15.05 -1.53
N SER A 37 8.48 14.82 -0.39
CA SER A 37 8.99 13.89 0.62
C SER A 37 8.81 12.44 0.16
N LYS A 38 9.81 11.58 0.42
CA LYS A 38 9.72 10.15 0.13
C LYS A 38 8.67 9.51 1.03
N PHE A 39 7.79 8.69 0.44
CA PHE A 39 6.71 8.00 1.15
C PHE A 39 6.97 6.50 1.23
N VAL A 40 6.74 5.93 2.40
CA VAL A 40 6.71 4.48 2.61
C VAL A 40 5.29 4.08 2.98
N THR A 41 4.72 3.13 2.24
CA THR A 41 3.45 2.52 2.64
C THR A 41 3.71 1.45 3.69
N ALA A 42 3.53 1.78 4.97
CA ALA A 42 3.56 0.79 6.04
C ALA A 42 2.23 0.00 6.09
N LEU A 43 2.32 -1.32 6.28
CA LEU A 43 1.22 -2.25 6.56
C LEU A 43 1.10 -2.43 8.07
N ILE A 44 0.56 -1.42 8.77
CA ILE A 44 0.37 -1.56 10.22
C ILE A 44 -0.95 -2.30 10.48
N CYS A 45 -0.79 -3.52 11.01
CA CYS A 45 -1.75 -4.37 11.71
C CYS A 45 -2.81 -5.15 10.91
N TRP A 46 -2.91 -6.44 11.24
CA TRP A 46 -3.88 -7.47 10.86
C TRP A 46 -5.37 -7.06 10.92
N ALA A 47 -5.75 -6.07 11.75
CA ALA A 47 -7.10 -5.48 11.75
C ALA A 47 -7.40 -4.68 10.46
N LEU A 48 -6.37 -4.28 9.73
CA LEU A 48 -6.46 -3.60 8.44
C LEU A 48 -6.74 -4.57 7.30
N TYR A 49 -6.55 -5.89 7.45
CA TYR A 49 -6.86 -6.91 6.43
C TYR A 49 -8.31 -6.78 5.89
N MET A 50 -9.23 -6.30 6.73
CA MET A 50 -10.65 -6.04 6.40
C MET A 50 -10.92 -4.65 5.80
N VAL A 51 -10.03 -3.67 6.00
CA VAL A 51 -10.08 -2.30 5.42
C VAL A 51 -9.25 -2.21 4.13
N THR A 52 -8.32 -3.15 3.91
CA THR A 52 -7.31 -3.10 2.85
C THR A 52 -7.80 -3.40 1.45
N LYS A 53 -9.04 -3.86 1.25
CA LYS A 53 -9.61 -4.07 -0.10
C LYS A 53 -9.75 -2.78 -0.92
N HIS A 54 -9.41 -1.61 -0.38
CA HIS A 54 -9.43 -0.35 -1.10
C HIS A 54 -8.23 0.56 -0.78
N LYS A 55 -7.11 0.03 -0.27
CA LYS A 55 -5.95 0.85 0.12
C LYS A 55 -5.30 1.49 -1.11
N SER A 56 -5.09 0.69 -2.15
CA SER A 56 -4.52 1.14 -3.42
C SER A 56 -5.49 2.07 -4.14
N SER A 57 -6.80 1.82 -4.07
CA SER A 57 -7.85 2.74 -4.53
C SER A 57 -7.86 4.08 -3.78
N ALA A 58 -7.73 4.08 -2.46
CA ALA A 58 -7.69 5.31 -1.67
C ALA A 58 -6.43 6.13 -1.95
N LEU A 59 -5.28 5.47 -2.12
CA LEU A 59 -4.02 6.13 -2.48
C LEU A 59 -4.00 6.57 -3.95
N GLY A 60 -4.58 5.81 -4.88
CA GLY A 60 -4.69 6.17 -6.30
C GLY A 60 -5.50 7.45 -6.55
N LYS A 61 -6.35 7.84 -5.60
CA LYS A 61 -7.07 9.13 -5.63
C LYS A 61 -6.20 10.33 -5.25
N ILE A 62 -5.01 10.10 -4.68
CA ILE A 62 -4.13 11.14 -4.10
C ILE A 62 -2.73 11.10 -4.73
N GLN A 63 -2.22 9.92 -5.04
CA GLN A 63 -0.91 9.62 -5.60
C GLN A 63 -1.08 8.96 -6.98
N THR A 64 -0.09 9.14 -7.83
CA THR A 64 -0.01 8.39 -9.10
C THR A 64 0.26 6.91 -8.82
N ALA A 65 -0.15 6.03 -9.74
CA ALA A 65 0.12 4.60 -9.63
C ALA A 65 1.63 4.31 -9.45
N GLN A 66 2.48 5.06 -10.14
CA GLN A 66 3.93 4.96 -10.01
C GLN A 66 4.43 5.33 -8.60
N GLU A 67 3.93 6.41 -8.01
CA GLU A 67 4.30 6.80 -6.63
C GLU A 67 3.86 5.73 -5.62
N VAL A 68 2.67 5.17 -5.80
CA VAL A 68 2.17 4.08 -4.94
C VAL A 68 3.09 2.87 -5.03
N LEU A 69 3.47 2.43 -6.24
CA LEU A 69 4.38 1.30 -6.43
C LEU A 69 5.76 1.58 -5.84
N LEU A 70 6.33 2.77 -6.05
CA LEU A 70 7.62 3.17 -5.47
C LEU A 70 7.57 3.20 -3.94
N SER A 71 6.44 3.60 -3.36
CA SER A 71 6.24 3.63 -1.90
C SER A 71 6.19 2.22 -1.28
N ALA A 72 5.89 1.21 -2.09
CA ALA A 72 5.77 -0.20 -1.70
C ALA A 72 6.99 -1.05 -2.09
N THR A 73 7.90 -0.53 -2.92
CA THR A 73 9.05 -1.30 -3.47
C THR A 73 10.39 -0.65 -3.15
N VAL A 74 10.79 0.39 -3.90
CA VAL A 74 12.10 1.03 -3.81
C VAL A 74 12.27 1.80 -2.50
N THR A 75 11.27 2.58 -2.10
CA THR A 75 11.39 3.46 -0.92
C THR A 75 11.55 2.67 0.38
N PRO A 76 10.77 1.59 0.64
CA PRO A 76 10.99 0.75 1.80
C PRO A 76 12.34 0.02 1.77
N ALA A 77 12.80 -0.43 0.59
CA ALA A 77 14.10 -1.09 0.47
C ALA A 77 15.24 -0.15 0.88
N GLU A 78 15.23 1.09 0.37
CA GLU A 78 16.19 2.14 0.77
C GLU A 78 16.11 2.46 2.27
N MET A 79 14.89 2.63 2.80
CA MET A 79 14.71 2.97 4.22
C MET A 79 15.22 1.87 5.18
N ASN A 80 15.22 0.61 4.74
CA ASN A 80 15.70 -0.52 5.53
C ASN A 80 17.16 -0.90 5.22
N GLY A 81 17.86 -0.15 4.35
CA GLY A 81 19.23 -0.46 3.94
C GLY A 81 19.35 -1.77 3.14
N LEU A 82 18.31 -2.09 2.36
CA LEU A 82 18.20 -3.27 1.50
C LEU A 82 18.05 -2.86 0.02
N ASP A 83 18.41 -1.64 -0.35
CA ASP A 83 18.31 -1.12 -1.71
C ASP A 83 19.23 -1.81 -2.72
N ASP A 84 20.21 -2.58 -2.25
CA ASP A 84 21.09 -3.46 -3.03
C ASP A 84 20.56 -4.90 -3.17
N LYS A 85 19.44 -5.23 -2.48
CA LYS A 85 18.86 -6.59 -2.44
C LYS A 85 17.38 -6.66 -2.77
N LEU A 86 16.60 -5.60 -2.55
CA LEU A 86 15.13 -5.59 -2.64
C LEU A 86 14.58 -4.35 -3.35
N GLY A 87 13.30 -4.41 -3.71
CA GLY A 87 12.54 -3.28 -4.24
C GLY A 87 12.74 -3.01 -5.73
N GLN A 88 13.64 -3.74 -6.41
CA GLN A 88 13.88 -3.63 -7.86
C GLN A 88 14.17 -5.00 -8.46
N ILE A 89 13.77 -5.19 -9.72
CA ILE A 89 14.10 -6.40 -10.50
C ILE A 89 15.44 -6.17 -11.19
N LYS A 90 16.52 -6.65 -10.56
CA LYS A 90 17.90 -6.51 -11.05
C LYS A 90 18.75 -7.73 -10.72
N PRO A 91 19.80 -8.05 -11.51
CA PRO A 91 20.75 -9.10 -11.15
C PRO A 91 21.36 -8.86 -9.75
N GLY A 92 21.44 -9.93 -8.94
CA GLY A 92 21.98 -9.87 -7.58
C GLY A 92 20.98 -9.50 -6.47
N PHE A 93 19.72 -9.20 -6.83
CA PHE A 93 18.61 -8.97 -5.90
C PHE A 93 17.90 -10.29 -5.58
N PHE A 94 17.12 -10.32 -4.50
CA PHE A 94 16.28 -11.47 -4.18
C PHE A 94 15.22 -11.67 -5.27
N ALA A 95 14.92 -12.94 -5.56
CA ALA A 95 13.87 -13.33 -6.50
C ALA A 95 12.49 -13.27 -5.84
N ASP A 96 12.11 -12.08 -5.40
CA ASP A 96 10.81 -11.73 -4.84
C ASP A 96 9.98 -11.03 -5.92
N LEU A 97 9.04 -11.75 -6.52
CA LEU A 97 8.27 -11.31 -7.68
C LEU A 97 6.78 -11.52 -7.48
N LEU A 98 5.98 -10.59 -8.02
CA LEU A 98 4.54 -10.74 -8.16
C LEU A 98 4.22 -10.78 -9.66
N MET A 99 3.49 -11.80 -10.10
CA MET A 99 2.94 -11.85 -11.44
C MET A 99 1.47 -11.47 -11.38
N MET A 100 1.06 -10.51 -12.21
CA MET A 100 -0.30 -9.99 -12.23
C MET A 100 -0.94 -10.16 -13.61
N ASN A 101 -2.25 -10.37 -13.63
CA ASN A 101 -3.04 -10.51 -14.85
C ASN A 101 -3.30 -9.16 -15.55
N SER A 102 -3.04 -8.05 -14.86
CA SER A 102 -3.31 -6.70 -15.34
C SER A 102 -2.21 -5.73 -14.89
N ASN A 103 -2.10 -4.59 -15.58
CA ASN A 103 -1.04 -3.62 -15.36
C ASN A 103 -1.40 -2.65 -14.21
N PRO A 104 -0.71 -2.68 -13.06
CA PRO A 104 -1.01 -1.80 -11.93
C PRO A 104 -0.67 -0.33 -12.19
N LEU A 105 0.10 -0.02 -13.25
CA LEU A 105 0.36 1.35 -13.67
C LEU A 105 -0.84 2.01 -14.36
N GLU A 106 -1.72 1.20 -14.98
CA GLU A 106 -2.93 1.68 -15.64
C GLU A 106 -4.08 1.81 -14.64
N ASN A 107 -4.22 0.82 -13.76
CA ASN A 107 -5.19 0.86 -12.69
C ASN A 107 -4.59 0.27 -11.41
N ILE A 108 -4.34 1.11 -10.41
CA ILE A 108 -3.72 0.69 -9.15
C ILE A 108 -4.69 -0.08 -8.24
N GLU A 109 -6.01 0.02 -8.48
CA GLU A 109 -7.04 -0.65 -7.68
C GLU A 109 -6.98 -2.18 -7.78
N ILE A 110 -6.39 -2.71 -8.87
CA ILE A 110 -6.23 -4.15 -9.08
C ILE A 110 -5.38 -4.82 -7.99
N LEU A 111 -4.51 -4.06 -7.32
CA LEU A 111 -3.69 -4.54 -6.20
C LEU A 111 -4.55 -4.89 -4.97
N ASP A 112 -5.74 -4.31 -4.87
CA ASP A 112 -6.66 -4.57 -3.77
C ASP A 112 -7.53 -5.84 -4.03
N GLU A 113 -7.45 -6.41 -5.23
CA GLU A 113 -8.17 -7.62 -5.65
C GLU A 113 -7.20 -8.76 -6.02
N PRO A 114 -6.43 -9.29 -5.05
CA PRO A 114 -5.42 -10.31 -5.34
C PRO A 114 -6.02 -11.63 -5.84
N GLU A 115 -7.23 -12.01 -5.41
CA GLU A 115 -7.85 -13.28 -5.83
C GLU A 115 -8.16 -13.37 -7.34
N THR A 116 -8.33 -12.22 -8.00
CA THR A 116 -8.64 -12.14 -9.44
C THR A 116 -7.44 -11.68 -10.26
N ASN A 117 -6.54 -10.88 -9.68
CA ASN A 117 -5.47 -10.23 -10.43
C ASN A 117 -4.07 -10.78 -10.13
N LEU A 118 -3.85 -11.49 -9.02
CA LEU A 118 -2.55 -12.04 -8.67
C LEU A 118 -2.43 -13.47 -9.20
N LEU A 119 -1.56 -13.67 -10.19
CA LEU A 119 -1.36 -14.97 -10.85
C LEU A 119 -0.36 -15.84 -10.10
N LEU A 120 0.68 -15.23 -9.53
CA LEU A 120 1.78 -15.94 -8.89
C LEU A 120 2.50 -15.05 -7.90
N VAL A 121 2.90 -15.65 -6.77
CA VAL A 121 3.83 -15.05 -5.81
C VAL A 121 5.11 -15.87 -5.82
N MET A 122 6.23 -15.22 -6.14
CA MET A 122 7.56 -15.79 -5.97
C MET A 122 8.23 -15.11 -4.78
N LYS A 123 8.78 -15.91 -3.87
CA LYS A 123 9.60 -15.43 -2.77
C LYS A 123 10.87 -16.26 -2.70
N ASP A 124 12.01 -15.60 -2.68
CA ASP A 124 13.34 -16.22 -2.66
C ASP A 124 13.49 -17.32 -3.74
N GLY A 125 12.95 -17.05 -4.93
CA GLY A 125 12.99 -17.97 -6.08
C GLY A 125 12.02 -19.15 -5.99
N ARG A 126 11.17 -19.22 -4.95
CA ARG A 126 10.16 -20.28 -4.78
C ARG A 126 8.77 -19.74 -5.05
N ILE A 127 7.95 -20.52 -5.74
CA ILE A 127 6.58 -20.17 -6.11
C ILE A 127 5.62 -20.61 -4.99
N TYR A 128 4.67 -19.74 -4.64
CA TYR A 128 3.61 -19.94 -3.65
C TYR A 128 2.23 -19.65 -4.25
#